data_AF-A0A1T4SYN1-F1
#
_entry.id   AF-A0A1T4SYN1-F1
#
_cell.length_a   1.000
_cell.length_b   1.000
_cell.length_c   1.000
_cell.angle_alpha   90.00
_cell.angle_beta   90.00
_cell.angle_gamma   90.00
#
_symmetry.space_group_name_H-M   'P 1'
#
loop_
_entity.id
_entity.type
_entity.pdbx_description
1 polymer ?
#
loop_
_entity_poly.entity_id
_entity_poly.type
_entity_poly.pdbx_seq_one_letter_code
_entity_poly.pdbx_strand_id
1 'polypeptide(L)'
;MKKISLKNLDTLGIQKLSRENLKNVNGGSWCAPDEFTCRDGSCIPKVKQMDGIKDCLDGSDEMGQHSCTCRLKLTNGEYFDYPMSSGYTTGEECSDACQTACSNASGCASWSSTFGSN
;
A
#
# COMPACT_ATOMS: atom_id res chain seq x y z
N MET A 1 -33.88 42.57 14.67
CA MET A 1 -33.28 41.22 14.50
C MET A 1 -31.99 41.19 15.31
N LYS A 2 -32.00 40.58 16.50
CA LYS A 2 -30.86 40.61 17.44
C LYS A 2 -29.80 39.61 16.99
N LYS A 3 -28.61 40.08 16.61
CA LYS A 3 -27.44 39.22 16.37
C LYS A 3 -27.01 38.63 17.71
N ILE A 4 -27.11 37.30 17.84
CA ILE A 4 -26.63 36.59 19.03
C ILE A 4 -25.10 36.53 18.93
N SER A 5 -24.42 37.16 19.87
CA SER A 5 -22.96 37.16 19.95
C SER A 5 -22.49 35.80 20.47
N LEU A 6 -21.78 35.04 19.63
CA LEU A 6 -21.14 33.74 19.93
C LEU A 6 -19.95 33.91 20.89
N LYS A 7 -20.17 34.43 22.11
CA LYS A 7 -19.12 34.65 23.13
C LYS A 7 -19.22 33.72 24.34
N ASN A 8 -20.02 32.64 24.29
CA ASN A 8 -20.27 31.77 25.45
C ASN A 8 -20.34 30.29 25.08
N LEU A 9 -19.39 29.78 24.29
CA LEU A 9 -19.29 28.33 24.06
C LEU A 9 -18.31 27.65 25.03
N ASP A 10 -17.41 28.41 25.64
CA ASP A 10 -16.46 27.95 26.66
C ASP A 10 -17.09 27.74 28.04
N THR A 11 -18.19 28.44 28.35
CA THR A 11 -18.88 28.38 29.65
C THR A 11 -19.84 27.19 29.79
N LEU A 12 -20.08 26.42 28.73
CA LEU A 12 -21.00 25.27 28.70
C LEU A 12 -20.31 23.92 28.95
N GLY A 13 -19.03 23.90 29.34
CA GLY A 13 -18.27 22.66 29.58
C GLY A 13 -18.01 21.84 28.32
N ILE A 14 -18.41 22.35 27.14
CA ILE A 14 -18.02 21.82 25.86
C ILE A 14 -16.58 22.28 25.69
N GLN A 15 -15.64 21.39 26.04
CA GLN A 15 -14.22 21.59 25.82
C GLN A 15 -14.06 22.18 24.42
N LYS A 16 -13.35 23.32 24.33
CA LYS A 16 -12.91 23.86 23.03
C LYS A 16 -12.52 22.65 22.21
N LEU A 17 -13.18 22.44 21.07
CA LEU A 17 -12.63 21.61 20.02
C LEU A 17 -11.31 22.31 19.67
N SER A 18 -10.27 21.98 20.44
CA SER A 18 -8.91 22.37 20.19
C SER A 18 -8.65 21.94 18.76
N ARG A 19 -7.74 22.60 18.07
CA ARG A 19 -7.44 22.31 16.65
C ARG A 19 -7.00 20.83 16.45
N GLU A 20 -6.78 20.14 17.56
CA GLU A 20 -6.56 18.72 17.79
C GLU A 20 -7.81 17.82 17.58
N ASN A 21 -9.04 18.38 17.53
CA ASN A 21 -10.32 17.68 17.38
C ASN A 21 -11.10 18.03 16.09
N LEU A 22 -10.56 18.89 15.22
CA LEU A 22 -11.01 18.97 13.81
C LEU A 22 -10.29 17.90 12.97
N LYS A 23 -10.22 16.67 13.48
CA LYS A 23 -9.83 15.50 12.68
C LYS A 23 -10.99 15.10 11.78
N ASN A 24 -11.11 15.90 10.71
CA ASN A 24 -11.77 15.68 9.43
C ASN A 24 -13.06 14.80 9.43
N VAL A 25 -14.20 15.48 9.51
CA VAL A 25 -15.50 14.96 9.07
C VAL A 25 -15.57 15.04 7.54
N ASN A 26 -14.82 14.17 6.85
CA ASN A 26 -15.07 13.74 5.46
C ASN A 26 -14.18 12.53 5.17
N GLY A 27 -14.80 11.39 4.90
CA GLY A 27 -14.20 10.06 4.92
C GLY A 27 -12.91 9.90 4.10
N GLY A 28 -11.92 9.27 4.73
CA GLY A 28 -10.74 8.68 4.10
C GLY A 28 -9.43 9.26 4.63
N SER A 29 -8.67 8.45 5.37
CA SER A 29 -7.30 8.69 5.88
C SER A 29 -7.19 9.47 7.19
N TRP A 30 -6.76 8.78 8.25
CA TRP A 30 -6.50 9.32 9.60
C TRP A 30 -5.10 9.95 9.76
N CYS A 31 -4.36 10.04 8.65
CA CYS A 31 -2.96 10.49 8.64
C CYS A 31 -2.81 11.95 8.19
N ALA A 32 -1.68 12.56 8.52
CA ALA A 32 -1.33 13.88 8.05
C ALA A 32 -1.26 13.93 6.50
N PRO A 33 -1.42 15.10 5.86
CA PRO A 33 -1.32 15.23 4.40
C PRO A 33 0.01 14.75 3.82
N ASP A 34 1.08 14.74 4.61
CA ASP A 34 2.42 14.26 4.24
C ASP A 34 2.69 12.81 4.67
N GLU A 35 1.67 12.09 5.12
CA GLU A 35 1.73 10.69 5.55
C GLU A 35 0.93 9.78 4.63
N PHE A 36 1.39 8.55 4.49
CA PHE A 36 0.68 7.45 3.86
C PHE A 36 -0.09 6.67 4.93
N THR A 37 -1.34 6.33 4.63
CA THR A 37 -2.16 5.48 5.49
C THR A 37 -1.98 4.03 5.10
N CYS A 38 -1.34 3.26 5.96
CA CYS A 38 -1.25 1.81 5.83
C CYS A 38 -2.66 1.20 5.83
N ARG A 39 -2.80 0.00 5.28
CA ARG A 39 -4.06 -0.76 5.28
C ARG A 39 -4.51 -1.17 6.68
N ASP A 40 -3.55 -1.34 7.59
CA ASP A 40 -3.79 -1.55 9.04
C ASP A 40 -4.33 -0.27 9.74
N GLY A 41 -4.28 0.88 9.06
CA GLY A 41 -4.73 2.18 9.59
C GLY A 41 -3.62 2.97 10.30
N SER A 42 -2.41 2.43 10.38
CA SER A 42 -1.22 3.17 10.82
C SER A 42 -0.79 4.23 9.79
N CYS A 43 -0.01 5.20 10.25
CA CYS A 43 0.48 6.31 9.45
C CYS A 43 2.00 6.25 9.39
N ILE A 44 2.55 6.35 8.19
CA ILE A 44 3.99 6.47 7.96
C ILE A 44 4.26 7.72 7.11
N PRO A 45 5.46 8.30 7.13
CA PRO A 45 5.80 9.40 6.23
C PRO A 45 5.64 8.96 4.77
N LYS A 46 5.10 9.82 3.89
CA LYS A 46 4.98 9.49 2.45
C LYS A 46 6.31 9.14 1.78
N VAL A 47 7.43 9.64 2.31
CA VAL A 47 8.77 9.30 1.80
C VAL A 47 9.16 7.85 2.04
N LYS A 48 8.47 7.17 2.96
CA LYS A 48 8.61 5.76 3.27
C LYS A 48 7.62 4.88 2.51
N GLN A 49 6.78 5.49 1.68
CA GLN A 49 5.98 4.72 0.76
C GLN A 49 6.90 4.26 -0.37
N MET A 50 7.06 2.95 -0.52
CA MET A 50 7.84 2.31 -1.59
C MET A 50 9.33 2.62 -1.51
N ASP A 51 9.86 2.72 -0.29
CA ASP A 51 11.30 2.96 -0.08
C ASP A 51 12.12 1.66 -0.02
N GLY A 52 11.48 0.51 -0.26
CA GLY A 52 12.05 -0.83 -0.20
C GLY A 52 12.12 -1.38 1.24
N ILE A 53 11.57 -0.66 2.21
CA ILE A 53 11.56 -1.04 3.62
C ILE A 53 10.11 -1.17 4.07
N LYS A 54 9.84 -2.25 4.79
CA LYS A 54 8.53 -2.45 5.42
C LYS A 54 8.41 -1.56 6.66
N ASP A 55 7.71 -0.44 6.54
CA ASP A 55 7.34 0.45 7.64
C ASP A 55 5.89 0.24 8.10
N CYS A 56 4.97 -0.17 7.21
CA CYS A 56 3.65 -0.63 7.63
C CYS A 56 3.74 -2.04 8.24
N LEU A 57 2.96 -2.30 9.31
CA LEU A 57 2.86 -3.65 9.91
C LEU A 57 2.38 -4.69 8.90
N ASP A 58 1.47 -4.31 8.01
CA ASP A 58 0.96 -5.17 6.96
C ASP A 58 1.81 -5.12 5.67
N GLY A 59 2.76 -4.18 5.55
CA GLY A 59 3.61 -3.98 4.37
C GLY A 59 2.91 -3.26 3.21
N SER A 60 1.75 -2.65 3.44
CA SER A 60 0.97 -1.94 2.41
C SER A 60 1.67 -0.72 1.81
N ASP A 61 2.64 -0.16 2.51
CA ASP A 61 3.53 0.88 2.02
C ASP A 61 4.37 0.43 0.84
N GLU A 62 4.75 -0.84 0.81
CA GLU A 62 5.53 -1.46 -0.26
C GLU A 62 4.64 -2.17 -1.30
N MET A 63 3.33 -2.19 -1.09
CA MET A 63 2.37 -2.82 -1.99
C MET A 63 1.80 -1.79 -2.98
N GLY A 64 2.22 -1.82 -4.26
CA GLY A 64 1.40 -1.24 -5.33
C GLY A 64 2.09 -0.54 -6.52
N GLN A 65 3.40 -0.32 -6.55
CA GLN A 65 4.08 0.22 -7.76
C GLN A 65 5.05 -0.75 -8.44
N HIS A 66 5.29 -1.90 -7.84
CA HIS A 66 6.14 -2.92 -8.43
C HIS A 66 5.31 -3.89 -9.26
N SER A 67 5.41 -3.77 -10.58
CA SER A 67 4.88 -4.76 -11.51
C SER A 67 5.88 -5.91 -11.58
N CYS A 68 5.59 -6.98 -10.84
CA CYS A 68 6.26 -8.26 -11.02
C CYS A 68 5.55 -9.03 -12.13
N THR A 69 6.17 -9.17 -13.29
CA THR A 69 5.68 -10.06 -14.35
C THR A 69 6.54 -11.32 -14.39
N CYS A 70 5.89 -12.47 -14.36
CA CYS A 70 6.56 -13.76 -14.46
C CYS A 70 6.15 -14.43 -15.76
N ARG A 71 7.12 -14.69 -16.63
CA ARG A 71 6.92 -15.37 -17.89
C ARG A 71 7.51 -16.76 -17.81
N LEU A 72 6.65 -17.76 -17.78
CA LEU A 72 7.01 -19.17 -17.76
C LEU A 72 7.13 -19.67 -19.19
N LYS A 73 8.20 -20.43 -19.49
CA LYS A 73 8.37 -21.16 -20.74
C LYS A 73 8.08 -22.64 -20.48
N LEU A 74 7.13 -23.19 -21.22
CA LEU A 74 6.70 -24.58 -21.09
C LEU A 74 7.54 -25.53 -21.97
N THR A 75 7.50 -26.82 -21.67
CA THR A 75 8.21 -27.88 -22.40
C THR A 75 7.69 -28.08 -23.81
N ASN A 76 6.43 -27.69 -24.08
CA ASN A 76 5.85 -27.66 -25.42
C ASN A 76 6.27 -26.42 -26.23
N GLY A 77 7.09 -25.52 -25.66
CA GLY A 77 7.56 -24.29 -26.30
C GLY A 77 6.63 -23.10 -26.15
N GLU A 78 5.49 -23.24 -25.49
CA GLU A 78 4.57 -22.14 -25.22
C GLU A 78 5.05 -21.25 -24.06
N TYR A 79 4.55 -20.02 -24.02
CA TYR A 79 4.80 -19.07 -22.94
C TYR A 79 3.51 -18.79 -22.19
N PHE A 80 3.60 -18.74 -20.87
CA PHE A 80 2.49 -18.40 -20.00
C PHE A 80 2.88 -17.21 -19.12
N ASP A 81 2.13 -16.12 -19.23
CA ASP A 81 2.26 -14.97 -18.34
C ASP A 81 1.51 -15.28 -17.05
N TYR A 82 2.25 -15.55 -15.98
CA TYR A 82 1.69 -15.92 -14.70
C TYR A 82 1.32 -14.65 -13.92
N PRO A 83 0.03 -14.40 -13.63
CA PRO A 83 -0.39 -13.25 -12.85
C PRO A 83 0.06 -13.46 -11.41
N MET A 84 1.11 -12.75 -11.03
CA MET A 84 1.62 -12.71 -9.66
C MET A 84 0.61 -11.98 -8.77
N SER A 85 0.13 -12.63 -7.71
CA SER A 85 -0.70 -11.97 -6.70
C SER A 85 0.13 -10.91 -5.98
N SER A 86 -0.35 -9.68 -5.99
CA SER A 86 0.27 -8.50 -5.40
C SER A 86 0.78 -8.76 -3.96
N GLY A 87 2.07 -8.60 -3.74
CA GLY A 87 2.71 -8.79 -2.43
C GLY A 87 4.25 -8.89 -2.44
N TYR A 88 4.90 -8.61 -3.58
CA TYR A 88 6.36 -8.65 -3.69
C TYR A 88 6.91 -7.25 -3.50
N THR A 89 7.77 -7.09 -2.49
CA THR A 89 8.37 -5.80 -2.11
C THR A 89 9.73 -5.59 -2.79
N THR A 90 10.34 -6.67 -3.30
CA THR A 90 11.63 -6.62 -3.99
C THR A 90 11.68 -7.49 -5.25
N GLY A 91 12.66 -7.22 -6.13
CA GLY A 91 12.92 -8.04 -7.32
C GLY A 91 13.36 -9.47 -7.00
N GLU A 92 13.96 -9.68 -5.83
CA GLU A 92 14.38 -10.97 -5.30
C GLU A 92 13.16 -11.83 -4.96
N GLU A 93 12.21 -11.27 -4.21
CA GLU A 93 10.95 -11.95 -3.89
C GLU A 93 10.13 -12.26 -5.15
N CYS A 94 10.14 -11.36 -6.13
CA CYS A 94 9.52 -11.58 -7.45
C CYS A 94 10.16 -12.76 -8.21
N SER A 95 11.50 -12.86 -8.15
CA SER A 95 12.28 -13.94 -8.75
C SER A 95 11.99 -15.29 -8.07
N ASP A 96 12.02 -15.35 -6.74
CA ASP A 96 11.75 -16.56 -5.96
C ASP A 96 10.32 -17.06 -6.14
N ALA A 97 9.36 -16.13 -6.23
CA ALA A 97 7.99 -16.46 -6.56
C ALA A 97 7.86 -17.05 -7.96
N CYS A 98 8.56 -16.50 -8.95
CA CYS A 98 8.52 -16.98 -10.33
C CYS A 98 9.16 -18.37 -10.45
N GLN A 99 10.22 -18.62 -9.69
CA GLN A 99 10.78 -19.95 -9.51
C GLN A 99 9.78 -20.93 -8.90
N THR A 100 9.12 -20.55 -7.81
CA THR A 100 8.10 -21.37 -7.14
C THR A 100 6.91 -21.68 -8.05
N ALA A 101 6.44 -20.68 -8.83
CA ALA A 101 5.39 -20.86 -9.81
C ALA A 101 5.79 -21.87 -10.89
N CYS A 102 7.03 -21.79 -11.41
CA CYS A 102 7.55 -22.76 -12.36
C CYS A 102 7.67 -24.16 -11.76
N SER A 103 8.10 -24.29 -10.50
CA SER A 103 8.19 -25.59 -9.81
C SER A 103 6.83 -26.28 -9.62
N ASN A 104 5.76 -25.50 -9.47
CA ASN A 104 4.40 -26.03 -9.31
C ASN A 104 3.65 -26.19 -10.66
N ALA A 105 4.12 -25.55 -11.73
CA ALA A 105 3.48 -25.60 -13.03
C ALA A 105 3.90 -26.86 -13.81
N SER A 106 2.92 -27.70 -14.13
CA SER A 106 3.11 -28.87 -14.99
C SER A 106 3.68 -28.47 -16.35
N GLY A 107 4.85 -28.99 -16.68
CA GLY A 107 5.50 -28.70 -17.95
C GLY A 107 6.25 -27.37 -17.99
N CYS A 108 6.54 -26.70 -16.87
CA CYS A 108 7.48 -25.59 -16.89
C CYS A 108 8.91 -26.08 -17.18
N ALA A 109 9.56 -25.47 -18.18
CA ALA A 109 10.95 -25.75 -18.57
C ALA A 109 11.92 -24.67 -18.09
N SER A 110 11.49 -23.40 -18.07
CA SER A 110 12.26 -22.26 -17.54
C SER A 110 11.33 -21.10 -17.22
N TRP A 111 11.82 -20.11 -16.47
CA TRP A 111 11.05 -18.92 -16.09
C TRP A 111 11.91 -17.66 -16.22
N SER A 112 11.25 -16.53 -16.38
CA SER A 112 11.88 -15.20 -16.35
C SER A 112 10.99 -14.23 -15.59
N SER A 113 11.56 -13.49 -14.64
CA SER A 113 10.88 -12.43 -13.91
C SER A 113 11.33 -11.07 -14.45
N THR A 114 10.39 -10.14 -14.59
CA THR A 114 10.68 -8.72 -14.78
C THR A 114 10.10 -7.97 -13.60
N PHE A 115 10.94 -7.19 -12.94
CA PHE A 115 10.55 -6.31 -11.85
C PHE A 115 10.63 -4.87 -12.36
N GLY A 116 9.49 -4.24 -12.57
CA GLY A 116 9.40 -2.84 -13.02
C GLY A 116 8.79 -1.96 -11.94
N SER A 117 9.40 -0.80 -11.70
CA SER A 117 8.75 0.33 -11.02
C SER A 117 7.96 1.12 -12.06
N ASN A 118 6.67 1.33 -11.82
CA ASN A 118 5.79 2.08 -12.72
C ASN A 118 6.00 3.60 -12.60
#